data_AF-A0A1M5MJU5-F1
#
_entry.id   AF-A0A1M5MJU5-F1
#
_cell.length_a   1.000
_cell.length_b   1.000
_cell.length_c   1.000
_cell.angle_alpha   90.00
_cell.angle_beta   90.00
_cell.angle_gamma   90.00
#
_symmetry.space_group_name_H-M   'P 1'
#
loop_
_entity.id
_entity.type
_entity.pdbx_description
1 polymer ?
#
loop_
_entity_poly.entity_id
_entity_poly.type
_entity_poly.pdbx_seq_one_letter_code
_entity_poly.pdbx_strand_id
1 'polypeptide(L)'
;MRNSILIVLTLFSAITLTAQSEESEIRAALQEYVDGSSYNNPEQITSVFYEEADLFLSKRDEELWVLSPEEYANLFKKREKGKFNGRIGKILKVDQANNIATAKVEISIPAENLLFIDLFLLKKLEGKWKIISKAATAIDP
;
A
#
# COMPACT_ATOMS: atom_id res chain seq x y z
N MET A 1 20.20 -36.62 18.28
CA MET A 1 19.99 -35.37 19.03
C MET A 1 20.76 -34.19 18.41
N ARG A 2 22.11 -34.23 18.32
CA ARG A 2 22.90 -33.13 17.72
C ARG A 2 22.51 -32.77 16.28
N ASN A 3 22.38 -33.77 15.40
CA ASN A 3 22.00 -33.53 14.00
C ASN A 3 20.54 -33.06 13.86
N SER A 4 19.65 -33.51 14.73
CA SER A 4 18.24 -33.10 14.76
C SER A 4 18.10 -31.61 15.18
N ILE A 5 18.91 -31.15 16.14
CA ILE A 5 18.95 -29.74 16.56
C ILE A 5 19.44 -28.84 15.42
N LEU A 6 20.47 -29.27 14.68
CA LEU A 6 20.97 -28.55 13.50
C LEU A 6 19.92 -28.43 12.39
N ILE A 7 19.13 -29.48 12.13
CA ILE A 7 18.06 -29.47 11.13
C ILE A 7 16.93 -28.51 11.53
N VAL A 8 16.53 -28.51 12.81
CA VAL A 8 15.50 -27.60 13.32
C VAL A 8 15.96 -26.13 13.23
N LEU A 9 17.22 -25.84 13.58
CA LEU A 9 17.79 -24.49 13.47
C LEU A 9 17.84 -23.98 12.02
N THR A 10 18.19 -24.85 11.07
CA THR A 10 18.24 -24.50 9.64
C THR A 10 16.86 -24.26 9.05
N LEU A 11 15.87 -25.11 9.38
CA LEU A 11 14.48 -24.89 8.96
C LEU A 11 13.89 -23.59 9.54
N PHE A 12 14.15 -23.31 10.80
CA PHE A 12 13.66 -22.07 11.44
C PHE A 12 14.25 -20.81 10.77
N SER A 13 15.54 -20.85 10.42
CA SER A 13 16.23 -19.75 9.74
C SER A 13 15.66 -19.48 8.35
N ALA A 14 15.28 -20.54 7.60
CA ALA A 14 14.68 -20.40 6.28
C ALA A 14 13.31 -19.71 6.33
N ILE A 15 12.47 -20.04 7.33
CA ILE A 15 11.14 -19.44 7.51
C ILE A 15 11.25 -17.96 7.86
N THR A 16 12.22 -17.58 8.69
CA THR A 16 12.42 -16.16 9.04
C THR A 16 12.90 -15.33 7.85
N LEU A 17 13.73 -15.90 6.97
CA LEU A 17 14.22 -15.21 5.77
C LEU A 17 13.09 -14.96 4.76
N THR A 18 12.20 -15.93 4.57
CA THR A 18 11.05 -15.75 3.66
C THR A 18 10.06 -14.72 4.20
N ALA A 19 9.72 -14.77 5.50
CA ALA A 19 8.85 -13.77 6.11
C ALA A 19 9.42 -12.35 5.98
N GLN A 20 10.72 -12.17 6.21
CA GLN A 20 11.39 -10.89 6.05
C GLN A 20 11.37 -10.40 4.59
N SER A 21 11.52 -11.30 3.62
CA SER A 21 11.40 -10.93 2.20
C SER A 21 9.99 -10.51 1.82
N GLU A 22 8.95 -11.19 2.34
CA GLU A 22 7.56 -10.87 2.03
C GLU A 22 7.15 -9.50 2.58
N GLU A 23 7.50 -9.19 3.85
CA GLU A 23 7.23 -7.86 4.42
C GLU A 23 7.93 -6.75 3.62
N SER A 24 9.17 -6.99 3.18
CA SER A 24 9.92 -6.06 2.35
C SER A 24 9.22 -5.80 1.01
N GLU A 25 8.75 -6.85 0.33
CA GLU A 25 8.02 -6.73 -0.94
C GLU A 25 6.67 -6.02 -0.78
N ILE A 26 5.94 -6.27 0.31
CA ILE A 26 4.70 -5.56 0.64
C ILE A 26 4.98 -4.07 0.83
N ARG A 27 6.02 -3.73 1.61
CA ARG A 27 6.41 -2.33 1.85
C ARG A 27 6.86 -1.65 0.57
N ALA A 28 7.56 -2.35 -0.32
CA ALA A 28 7.93 -1.82 -1.62
C ALA A 28 6.70 -1.49 -2.49
N ALA A 29 5.70 -2.37 -2.53
CA ALA A 29 4.45 -2.10 -3.27
C ALA A 29 3.68 -0.90 -2.69
N LEU A 30 3.62 -0.78 -1.36
CA LEU A 30 3.01 0.37 -0.69
C LEU A 30 3.80 1.66 -0.92
N GLN A 31 5.13 1.61 -0.93
CA GLN A 31 5.98 2.76 -1.21
C GLN A 31 5.80 3.24 -2.64
N GLU A 32 5.69 2.34 -3.61
CA GLU A 32 5.41 2.67 -5.01
C GLU A 32 4.06 3.40 -5.16
N TYR A 33 3.03 2.95 -4.44
CA TYR A 33 1.75 3.69 -4.35
C TYR A 33 1.93 5.09 -3.75
N VAL A 34 2.66 5.20 -2.62
CA VAL A 34 2.92 6.47 -1.95
C VAL A 34 3.62 7.43 -2.91
N ASP A 35 4.72 7.00 -3.51
CA ASP A 35 5.52 7.80 -4.44
C ASP A 35 4.71 8.19 -5.68
N GLY A 36 3.95 7.26 -6.26
CA GLY A 36 3.06 7.54 -7.38
C GLY A 36 2.05 8.64 -7.06
N SER A 37 1.46 8.59 -5.86
CA SER A 37 0.53 9.62 -5.40
C SER A 37 1.21 10.94 -5.04
N SER A 38 2.43 10.91 -4.50
CA SER A 38 3.20 12.10 -4.09
C SER A 38 3.82 12.86 -5.24
N TYR A 39 4.14 12.17 -6.34
CA TYR A 39 4.80 12.72 -7.52
C TYR A 39 3.90 12.77 -8.76
N ASN A 40 2.58 12.72 -8.60
CA ASN A 40 1.60 12.83 -9.67
C ASN A 40 1.85 11.86 -10.84
N ASN A 41 2.07 10.58 -10.55
CA ASN A 41 2.40 9.57 -11.54
C ASN A 41 1.28 8.50 -11.62
N PRO A 42 0.24 8.72 -12.45
CA PRO A 42 -0.90 7.81 -12.56
C PRO A 42 -0.51 6.37 -12.87
N GLU A 43 0.47 6.16 -13.74
CA GLU A 43 0.93 4.83 -14.14
C GLU A 43 1.61 4.09 -12.98
N GLN A 44 2.34 4.83 -12.14
CA GLN A 44 2.94 4.27 -10.93
C GLN A 44 1.88 3.88 -9.90
N ILE A 45 0.86 4.73 -9.71
CA ILE A 45 -0.30 4.42 -8.85
C ILE A 45 -0.95 3.13 -9.32
N THR A 46 -1.35 3.03 -10.60
CA THR A 46 -2.07 1.85 -11.11
C THR A 46 -1.20 0.59 -11.15
N SER A 47 0.13 0.71 -11.29
CA SER A 47 1.04 -0.43 -11.41
C SER A 47 1.01 -1.40 -10.23
N VAL A 48 0.61 -0.95 -9.03
CA VAL A 48 0.57 -1.76 -7.82
C VAL A 48 -0.83 -2.22 -7.41
N PHE A 49 -1.87 -1.71 -8.06
CA PHE A 49 -3.22 -2.23 -7.87
C PHE A 49 -3.46 -3.49 -8.72
N TYR A 50 -4.38 -4.32 -8.24
CA TYR A 50 -5.12 -5.24 -9.07
C TYR A 50 -6.13 -4.43 -9.91
N GLU A 51 -6.30 -4.79 -11.18
CA GLU A 51 -7.08 -4.00 -12.15
C GLU A 51 -8.53 -3.74 -11.68
N GLU A 52 -9.14 -4.73 -11.03
CA GLU A 52 -10.52 -4.68 -10.52
C GLU A 52 -10.58 -4.32 -9.03
N ALA A 53 -9.55 -3.67 -8.47
CA ALA A 53 -9.56 -3.28 -7.06
C ALA A 53 -10.52 -2.11 -6.79
N ASP A 54 -11.28 -2.19 -5.71
CA ASP A 54 -12.14 -1.09 -5.25
C ASP A 54 -11.41 -0.20 -4.23
N LEU A 55 -11.50 1.12 -4.44
CA LEU A 55 -11.04 2.14 -3.51
C LEU A 55 -12.27 2.83 -2.89
N PHE A 56 -12.50 2.60 -1.60
CA PHE A 56 -13.59 3.16 -0.82
C PHE A 56 -13.17 4.48 -0.16
N LEU A 57 -13.66 5.58 -0.69
CA LEU A 57 -13.34 6.95 -0.27
C LEU A 57 -14.61 7.68 0.18
N SER A 58 -14.44 8.93 0.59
CA SER A 58 -15.54 9.85 0.90
C SER A 58 -15.23 11.25 0.36
N LYS A 59 -16.29 12.00 0.08
CA LYS A 59 -16.24 13.44 -0.21
C LYS A 59 -17.42 14.12 0.48
N ARG A 60 -17.40 15.45 0.55
CA ARG A 60 -18.35 16.26 1.35
C ARG A 60 -19.82 15.82 1.26
N ASP A 61 -20.28 15.48 0.05
CA ASP A 61 -21.68 15.17 -0.23
C ASP A 61 -21.92 13.68 -0.59
N GLU A 62 -20.92 12.82 -0.42
CA GLU A 62 -21.00 11.39 -0.73
C GLU A 62 -20.18 10.58 0.29
N GLU A 63 -20.90 9.90 1.19
CA GLU A 63 -20.31 9.11 2.28
C GLU A 63 -19.50 7.91 1.77
N LEU A 64 -19.98 7.28 0.70
CA LEU A 64 -19.32 6.15 0.04
C LEU A 64 -19.08 6.47 -1.43
N TRP A 65 -17.85 6.89 -1.73
CA TRP A 65 -17.38 7.15 -3.08
C TRP A 65 -16.40 6.06 -3.50
N VAL A 66 -16.86 5.14 -4.35
CA VAL A 66 -16.06 4.00 -4.83
C VAL A 66 -15.41 4.34 -6.17
N LEU A 67 -14.11 4.12 -6.28
CA LEU A 67 -13.34 4.34 -7.50
C LEU A 67 -12.55 3.09 -7.87
N SER A 68 -12.39 2.87 -9.17
CA SER A 68 -11.36 1.97 -9.70
C SER A 68 -9.95 2.57 -9.53
N PRO A 69 -8.88 1.78 -9.70
CA PRO A 69 -7.51 2.30 -9.64
C PRO A 69 -7.25 3.36 -10.70
N GLU A 70 -7.82 3.19 -11.91
CA GLU A 70 -7.69 4.16 -13.00
C GLU A 70 -8.40 5.47 -12.68
N GLU A 71 -9.63 5.40 -12.16
CA GLU A 71 -10.39 6.59 -11.77
C GLU A 71 -9.69 7.37 -10.66
N TYR A 72 -9.14 6.67 -9.66
CA TYR A 72 -8.34 7.31 -8.62
C TYR A 72 -7.05 7.93 -9.15
N ALA A 73 -6.33 7.22 -10.02
CA ALA A 73 -5.10 7.73 -10.63
C ALA A 73 -5.37 8.97 -11.51
N ASN A 74 -6.55 9.03 -12.16
CA ASN A 74 -6.98 10.18 -12.96
C ASN A 74 -7.14 11.48 -12.13
N LEU A 75 -7.32 11.39 -10.81
CA LEU A 75 -7.34 12.57 -9.92
C LEU A 75 -6.00 13.32 -9.92
N PHE A 76 -4.90 12.67 -10.30
CA PHE A 76 -3.55 13.24 -10.34
C PHE A 76 -3.14 13.72 -11.74
N LYS A 77 -3.87 13.33 -12.79
CA LYS A 77 -3.48 13.55 -14.20
C LYS A 77 -3.35 15.01 -14.61
N LYS A 78 -4.07 15.93 -13.95
CA LYS A 78 -4.01 17.37 -14.22
C LYS A 78 -2.78 18.05 -13.60
N ARG A 79 -2.02 17.36 -12.76
CA ARG A 79 -0.81 17.88 -12.11
C ARG A 79 0.42 17.52 -12.92
N GLU A 80 1.50 18.26 -12.72
CA GLU A 80 2.78 18.02 -13.39
C GLU A 80 3.38 16.68 -12.91
N LYS A 81 3.52 15.72 -13.82
CA LYS A 81 4.09 14.39 -13.53
C LYS A 81 5.54 14.50 -13.09
N GLY A 82 5.91 13.77 -12.03
CA GLY A 82 7.23 13.80 -11.41
C GLY A 82 7.44 14.95 -10.41
N LYS A 83 6.48 15.87 -10.28
CA LYS A 83 6.56 16.97 -9.31
C LYS A 83 5.94 16.58 -7.98
N PHE A 84 6.69 16.78 -6.90
CA PHE A 84 6.18 16.58 -5.56
C PHE A 84 4.98 17.49 -5.27
N ASN A 85 3.88 16.93 -4.78
CA ASN A 85 2.62 17.64 -4.54
C ASN A 85 2.33 17.92 -3.06
N GLY A 86 3.28 17.68 -2.16
CA GLY A 86 3.11 17.91 -0.73
C GLY A 86 2.53 16.73 0.04
N ARG A 87 2.13 15.63 -0.62
CA ARG A 87 1.69 14.40 0.04
C ARG A 87 2.88 13.63 0.59
N ILE A 88 2.89 13.37 1.89
CA ILE A 88 3.93 12.60 2.57
C ILE A 88 3.28 11.33 3.11
N GLY A 89 3.69 10.17 2.59
CA GLY A 89 3.19 8.88 3.03
C GLY A 89 4.10 8.22 4.05
N LYS A 90 3.51 7.58 5.07
CA LYS A 90 4.20 6.81 6.09
C LYS A 90 3.49 5.48 6.33
N ILE A 91 4.17 4.37 6.05
CA ILE A 91 3.65 3.02 6.32
C ILE A 91 3.70 2.78 7.83
N LEU A 92 2.55 2.73 8.49
CA LEU A 92 2.44 2.58 9.95
C LEU A 92 2.48 1.12 10.40
N LYS A 93 1.77 0.24 9.69
CA LYS A 93 1.68 -1.19 10.02
C LYS A 93 1.54 -2.01 8.76
N VAL A 94 2.16 -3.19 8.77
CA VAL A 94 1.94 -4.29 7.83
C VAL A 94 1.65 -5.53 8.68
N ASP A 95 0.64 -6.30 8.28
CA ASP A 95 0.28 -7.57 8.92
C ASP A 95 0.02 -8.60 7.82
N GLN A 96 0.90 -9.59 7.73
CA GLN A 96 0.91 -10.58 6.66
C GLN A 96 0.41 -11.93 7.17
N ALA A 97 -0.45 -12.58 6.38
CA ALA A 97 -0.84 -13.97 6.54
C ALA A 97 -0.66 -14.71 5.22
N ASN A 98 0.42 -15.50 5.08
CA ASN A 98 0.76 -16.21 3.84
C ASN A 98 0.81 -15.25 2.63
N ASN A 99 -0.08 -15.44 1.65
CA ASN A 99 -0.16 -14.67 0.42
C ASN A 99 -1.19 -13.53 0.47
N ILE A 100 -1.65 -13.15 1.65
CA ILE A 100 -2.45 -11.94 1.88
C ILE A 100 -1.79 -11.06 2.94
N ALA A 101 -2.09 -9.76 2.90
CA ALA A 101 -1.65 -8.83 3.93
C ALA A 101 -2.65 -7.70 4.11
N THR A 102 -2.66 -7.11 5.29
CA THR A 102 -3.28 -5.81 5.53
C THR A 102 -2.20 -4.78 5.84
N ALA A 103 -2.43 -3.53 5.48
CA ALA A 103 -1.53 -2.44 5.83
C ALA A 103 -2.29 -1.18 6.20
N LYS A 104 -1.67 -0.37 7.06
CA LYS A 104 -2.11 0.98 7.40
C LYS A 104 -1.04 1.97 6.98
N VAL A 105 -1.42 2.95 6.17
CA VAL A 105 -0.55 4.04 5.73
C VAL A 105 -1.19 5.36 6.13
N GLU A 106 -0.38 6.26 6.65
CA GLU A 106 -0.75 7.65 6.91
C GLU A 106 -0.32 8.51 5.72
N ILE A 107 -1.20 9.37 5.22
CA ILE A 107 -0.87 10.39 4.22
C ILE A 107 -1.10 11.76 4.84
N SER A 108 -0.04 12.56 4.97
CA SER A 108 -0.15 13.94 5.43
C SER A 108 0.04 14.92 4.28
N ILE A 109 -0.70 16.03 4.31
CA ILE A 109 -0.55 17.17 3.41
C ILE A 109 -0.47 18.43 4.30
N PRO A 110 0.71 18.73 4.87
CA PRO A 110 0.84 19.76 5.91
C PRO A 110 0.39 21.15 5.47
N ALA A 111 0.63 21.50 4.20
CA ALA A 111 0.24 22.80 3.64
C ALA A 111 -1.28 23.03 3.63
N GLU A 112 -2.08 21.96 3.65
CA GLU A 112 -3.54 21.99 3.65
C GLU A 112 -4.13 21.61 5.01
N ASN A 113 -3.29 21.33 6.02
CA ASN A 113 -3.71 20.78 7.31
C ASN A 113 -4.59 19.52 7.17
N LEU A 114 -4.23 18.64 6.24
CA LEU A 114 -4.95 17.38 5.99
C LEU A 114 -4.11 16.17 6.42
N LEU A 115 -4.78 15.22 7.06
CA LEU A 115 -4.24 13.91 7.44
C LEU A 115 -5.23 12.83 7.03
N PHE A 116 -4.73 11.78 6.40
CA PHE A 116 -5.53 10.63 5.99
C PHE A 116 -4.95 9.33 6.53
N ILE A 117 -5.83 8.39 6.85
CA ILE A 117 -5.47 6.99 7.07
C ILE A 117 -6.02 6.17 5.91
N ASP A 118 -5.10 5.54 5.18
CA ASP A 118 -5.38 4.54 4.17
C ASP A 118 -5.22 3.14 4.79
N LEU A 119 -6.24 2.30 4.65
CA LEU A 119 -6.20 0.87 4.96
C LEU A 119 -6.15 0.08 3.65
N PHE A 120 -5.23 -0.86 3.55
CA PHE A 120 -5.04 -1.68 2.35
C PHE A 120 -5.28 -3.15 2.65
N LEU A 121 -5.89 -3.83 1.69
CA LEU A 121 -5.84 -5.29 1.55
C LEU A 121 -4.95 -5.63 0.36
N LEU A 122 -3.97 -6.49 0.57
CA LEU A 122 -3.02 -6.91 -0.44
C LEU A 122 -3.06 -8.42 -0.64
N LYS A 123 -2.71 -8.86 -1.85
CA LYS A 123 -2.58 -10.27 -2.21
C LYS A 123 -1.35 -10.47 -3.09
N LYS A 124 -0.62 -11.56 -2.86
CA LYS A 124 0.44 -12.01 -3.75
C LYS A 124 -0.19 -12.75 -4.94
N LEU A 125 -0.10 -12.15 -6.12
CA LEU A 125 -0.59 -12.66 -7.39
C LEU A 125 0.61 -12.87 -8.31
N GLU A 126 0.77 -14.08 -8.82
CA GLU A 126 1.87 -14.43 -9.75
C GLU A 126 3.26 -14.01 -9.22
N GLY A 127 3.48 -14.17 -7.91
CA GLY A 127 4.74 -13.82 -7.25
C GLY A 127 4.93 -12.33 -6.94
N LYS A 128 3.94 -11.46 -7.20
CA LYS A 128 4.00 -10.03 -6.91
C LYS A 128 2.89 -9.61 -5.95
N TRP A 129 3.22 -8.75 -5.00
CA TRP A 129 2.21 -8.14 -4.13
C TRP A 129 1.42 -7.07 -4.87
N LYS A 130 0.09 -7.17 -4.82
CA LYS A 130 -0.85 -6.25 -5.42
C LYS A 130 -1.83 -5.76 -4.36
N ILE A 131 -2.18 -4.48 -4.43
CA ILE A 131 -3.26 -3.90 -3.65
C ILE A 131 -4.58 -4.32 -4.30
N ILE A 132 -5.40 -5.09 -3.59
CA ILE A 132 -6.69 -5.60 -4.08
C ILE A 132 -7.89 -4.81 -3.55
N SER A 133 -7.68 -4.00 -2.50
CA SER A 133 -8.66 -3.02 -2.05
C SER A 133 -8.01 -1.96 -1.17
N LYS A 134 -8.62 -0.78 -1.12
CA LYS A 134 -8.23 0.32 -0.25
C LYS A 134 -9.48 0.95 0.38
N ALA A 135 -9.41 1.34 1.64
CA ALA A 135 -10.34 2.29 2.25
C ALA A 135 -9.57 3.49 2.79
N ALA A 136 -10.14 4.69 2.76
CA ALA A 136 -9.50 5.88 3.32
C ALA A 136 -10.47 6.74 4.12
N THR A 137 -9.95 7.40 5.14
CA THR A 137 -10.65 8.48 5.86
C THR A 137 -9.72 9.63 6.12
N ALA A 138 -10.25 10.85 6.10
CA ALA A 138 -9.60 11.99 6.74
C ALA A 138 -9.70 11.84 8.27
N ILE A 139 -8.69 12.33 8.98
CA ILE A 139 -8.70 12.48 10.44
C ILE A 139 -8.36 13.93 10.73
N ASP A 140 -9.05 14.53 11.69
CA ASP A 140 -8.66 15.85 12.21
C ASP A 140 -7.26 15.73 12.85
N PRO A 141 -6.25 16.44 12.33
CA PRO A 141 -4.86 16.30 12.76
C PRO A 141 -4.60 16.80 14.19
#